data_AF-A0A218PBN8-F1
#
_entry.id   AF-A0A218PBN8-F1
#
_cell.length_a   1.000
_cell.length_b   1.000
_cell.length_c   1.000
_cell.angle_alpha   90.00
_cell.angle_beta   90.00
_cell.angle_gamma   90.00
#
_symmetry.space_group_name_H-M   'P 1'
#
loop_
_entity.id
_entity.type
_entity.pdbx_description
1 polymer ?
#
loop_
_entity_poly.entity_id
_entity_poly.type
_entity_poly.pdbx_seq_one_letter_code
_entity_poly.pdbx_strand_id
1 'polypeptide(L)'
;MKSPKIIVIGLDGANKQTASLVGVDAGLHDFISTIPPYTPPSWTSILTGVNPAKHGIIGWQKVDKTSNKIKLANSRDVKYPRLSEILESFNLKSVLINLPMTYPFDGIKRKENTIIVSDWASPRQTIFPKKLDEKYKEYLIEPPHELAKYDKKEYPKRLKKYTETKLGLYYDLLERGEWDLYFIVFSETDWFSHIFPQILEGKDVHIVKPVFKLIKKFIDEVKSTADFLFIVSDHGFEVKDRIFYVNEALAENGLIKYSKTKVKLVDLVKKTIPQSVLNKIIEKTGASASSISYISQTADAFMVEPPNWGIYVRNQDKLEEVKDALGKYDEVLDVIEFSTIHNGPYLGSMPELVVIPQKGVEFSHELKGRITEKTYKGDHEIHGVFSAYGENIKDQIEFEKSPRVYDIAPTILHIFGLPIPNDMDGRVLMEIFKEDNQFAKRKPKYVDPSYYEKKGGDEKLRKAIKNLKLKGKI
;
A
#
# COMPACT_ATOMS: atom_id res chain seq x y z
N MET A 1 -29.65 -11.06 13.26
CA MET A 1 -29.10 -9.69 13.30
C MET A 1 -28.62 -9.33 11.90
N LYS A 2 -28.78 -8.08 11.47
CA LYS A 2 -28.24 -7.57 10.21
C LYS A 2 -26.71 -7.61 10.28
N SER A 3 -26.05 -7.98 9.19
CA SER A 3 -24.58 -7.95 9.08
C SER A 3 -24.09 -6.50 9.25
N PRO A 4 -23.05 -6.23 10.06
CA PRO A 4 -22.49 -4.89 10.21
C PRO A 4 -22.01 -4.32 8.86
N LYS A 5 -22.23 -3.03 8.65
CA LYS A 5 -21.69 -2.24 7.53
C LYS A 5 -20.41 -1.55 7.99
N ILE A 6 -19.29 -1.92 7.37
CA ILE A 6 -17.97 -1.36 7.71
C ILE A 6 -17.45 -0.56 6.52
N ILE A 7 -17.04 0.68 6.78
CA ILE A 7 -16.35 1.52 5.81
C ILE A 7 -14.92 1.73 6.27
N VAL A 8 -13.97 1.58 5.35
CA VAL A 8 -12.56 1.94 5.56
C VAL A 8 -12.21 3.00 4.52
N ILE A 9 -11.80 4.18 5.00
CA ILE A 9 -11.26 5.27 4.18
C ILE A 9 -9.76 5.31 4.39
N GLY A 10 -9.02 5.03 3.32
CA GLY A 10 -7.60 5.24 3.23
C GLY A 10 -7.28 6.66 2.80
N LEU A 11 -6.44 7.36 3.56
CA LEU A 11 -5.80 8.60 3.15
C LEU A 11 -4.32 8.27 2.89
N ASP A 12 -3.97 8.06 1.63
CA ASP A 12 -2.64 7.61 1.20
C ASP A 12 -1.57 8.61 1.67
N GLY A 13 -0.52 8.14 2.35
CA GLY A 13 0.55 9.00 2.86
C GLY A 13 0.10 10.12 3.81
N ALA A 14 -1.05 9.99 4.49
CA ALA A 14 -1.47 11.00 5.44
C ALA A 14 -0.72 10.88 6.78
N ASN A 15 -0.21 12.02 7.26
CA ASN A 15 0.21 12.21 8.64
C ASN A 15 -0.87 13.02 9.39
N LYS A 16 -0.69 13.26 10.69
CA LYS A 16 -1.65 14.02 11.49
C LYS A 16 -1.95 15.42 10.91
N GLN A 17 -0.93 16.10 10.38
CA GLN A 17 -1.09 17.43 9.77
C GLN A 17 -2.00 17.38 8.54
N THR A 18 -1.73 16.49 7.58
CA THR A 18 -2.53 16.39 6.35
C THR A 18 -3.92 15.82 6.61
N ALA A 19 -4.07 14.90 7.56
CA ALA A 19 -5.37 14.40 8.02
C ALA A 19 -6.24 15.51 8.65
N SER A 20 -5.65 16.38 9.49
CA SER A 20 -6.34 17.57 10.01
C SER A 20 -6.68 18.57 8.91
N LEU A 21 -5.83 18.73 7.88
CA LEU A 21 -6.18 19.56 6.72
C LEU A 21 -7.34 18.98 5.90
N VAL A 22 -7.52 17.66 5.87
CA VAL A 22 -8.72 17.00 5.34
C VAL A 22 -9.94 17.26 6.24
N GLY A 23 -9.74 17.57 7.51
CA GLY A 23 -10.80 17.82 8.49
C GLY A 23 -11.17 16.59 9.32
N VAL A 24 -10.20 15.69 9.50
CA VAL A 24 -10.27 14.57 10.46
C VAL A 24 -9.58 15.03 11.74
N ASP A 25 -10.28 15.78 12.60
CA ASP A 25 -9.64 16.43 13.76
C ASP A 25 -9.84 15.69 15.08
N ALA A 26 -10.90 14.87 15.20
CA ALA A 26 -11.24 14.16 16.42
C ALA A 26 -10.83 12.69 16.35
N GLY A 27 -10.17 12.18 17.41
CA GLY A 27 -9.80 10.77 17.52
C GLY A 27 -8.62 10.35 16.64
N LEU A 28 -7.73 11.28 16.27
CA LEU A 28 -6.51 10.96 15.52
C LEU A 28 -5.44 10.34 16.43
N HIS A 29 -5.04 9.12 16.08
CA HIS A 29 -3.93 8.39 16.69
C HIS A 29 -2.82 8.13 15.67
N ASP A 30 -1.60 7.91 16.14
CA ASP A 30 -0.53 7.42 15.26
C ASP A 30 -0.85 6.00 14.81
N PHE A 31 -0.57 5.72 13.55
CA PHE A 31 -0.75 4.41 12.95
C PHE A 31 0.54 3.93 12.33
N ILE A 32 1.18 2.96 12.96
CA ILE A 32 2.53 2.55 12.59
C ILE A 32 2.48 1.70 11.32
N SER A 33 3.16 2.18 10.29
CA SER A 33 3.29 1.53 8.99
C SER A 33 4.07 0.21 9.04
N THR A 34 4.21 -0.45 7.89
CA THR A 34 5.25 -1.47 7.74
C THR A 34 6.64 -0.83 7.83
N ILE A 35 7.67 -1.65 8.02
CA ILE A 35 9.05 -1.25 7.78
C ILE A 35 9.48 -1.99 6.52
N PRO A 36 9.73 -1.33 5.38
CA PRO A 36 9.66 0.11 5.12
C PRO A 36 8.22 0.68 5.09
N PRO A 37 8.04 1.98 5.36
CA PRO A 37 6.75 2.65 5.30
C PRO A 37 6.42 3.06 3.87
N TYR A 38 5.93 2.10 3.08
CA TYR A 38 5.74 2.27 1.65
C TYR A 38 4.41 1.72 1.16
N THR A 39 3.84 2.35 0.14
CA THR A 39 2.47 2.12 -0.33
C THR A 39 2.15 0.65 -0.66
N PRO A 40 2.93 -0.08 -1.49
CA PRO A 40 2.58 -1.45 -1.82
C PRO A 40 2.56 -2.43 -0.63
N PRO A 41 3.61 -2.52 0.21
CA PRO A 41 3.58 -3.41 1.36
C PRO A 41 2.53 -2.99 2.39
N SER A 42 2.35 -1.69 2.61
CA SER A 42 1.46 -1.17 3.66
C SER A 42 -0.01 -1.39 3.36
N TRP A 43 -0.52 -1.03 2.17
CA TRP A 43 -1.91 -1.34 1.81
C TRP A 43 -2.17 -2.85 1.74
N THR A 44 -1.20 -3.63 1.27
CA THR A 44 -1.30 -5.10 1.27
C THR A 44 -1.39 -5.64 2.70
N SER A 45 -0.61 -5.08 3.62
CA SER A 45 -0.63 -5.41 5.06
C SER A 45 -1.95 -5.06 5.72
N ILE A 46 -2.54 -3.89 5.42
CA ILE A 46 -3.88 -3.51 5.88
C ILE A 46 -4.93 -4.50 5.39
N LEU A 47 -4.82 -4.93 4.13
CA LEU A 47 -5.76 -5.89 3.53
C LEU A 47 -5.55 -7.33 4.00
N THR A 48 -4.40 -7.71 4.56
CA THR A 48 -4.08 -9.11 4.87
C THR A 48 -3.88 -9.38 6.35
N GLY A 49 -3.57 -8.36 7.13
CA GLY A 49 -3.24 -8.47 8.54
C GLY A 49 -1.86 -9.09 8.82
N VAL A 50 -1.01 -9.22 7.79
CA VAL A 50 0.30 -9.85 7.89
C VAL A 50 1.41 -8.94 7.37
N ASN A 51 2.65 -9.26 7.73
CA ASN A 51 3.84 -8.53 7.33
C ASN A 51 4.32 -8.88 5.90
N PRO A 52 5.20 -8.06 5.29
CA PRO A 52 5.78 -8.28 3.97
C PRO A 52 6.33 -9.68 3.70
N ALA A 53 6.99 -10.33 4.66
CA ALA A 53 7.54 -11.67 4.48
C ALA A 53 6.47 -12.79 4.44
N LYS A 54 5.21 -12.49 4.80
CA LYS A 54 4.07 -13.41 4.66
C LYS A 54 3.24 -13.15 3.40
N HIS A 55 2.96 -11.90 3.08
CA HIS A 55 2.18 -11.59 1.87
C HIS A 55 3.02 -11.43 0.60
N GLY A 56 4.35 -11.35 0.70
CA GLY A 56 5.27 -11.41 -0.44
C GLY A 56 5.47 -10.10 -1.21
N ILE A 57 5.01 -8.96 -0.68
CA ILE A 57 5.13 -7.65 -1.33
C ILE A 57 6.04 -6.75 -0.49
N ILE A 58 7.05 -6.16 -1.11
CA ILE A 58 7.96 -5.19 -0.47
C ILE A 58 8.02 -3.84 -1.21
N GLY A 59 7.44 -3.76 -2.40
CA GLY A 59 7.42 -2.57 -3.25
C GLY A 59 6.71 -2.82 -4.58
N TRP A 60 6.82 -1.88 -5.52
CA TRP A 60 6.31 -2.06 -6.89
C TRP A 60 7.21 -2.97 -7.71
N GLN A 61 8.47 -3.10 -7.30
CA GLN A 61 9.46 -4.00 -7.88
C GLN A 61 9.83 -5.10 -6.89
N LYS A 62 10.16 -6.26 -7.46
CA LYS A 62 10.73 -7.41 -6.76
C LYS A 62 11.96 -7.90 -7.49
N VAL A 63 12.94 -8.38 -6.74
CA VAL A 63 14.12 -9.05 -7.28
C VAL A 63 13.87 -10.55 -7.31
N ASP A 64 13.96 -11.14 -8.50
CA ASP A 64 14.03 -12.58 -8.64
C ASP A 64 15.46 -13.03 -8.35
N LYS A 65 15.72 -13.51 -7.14
CA LYS A 65 17.06 -13.94 -6.70
C LYS A 65 17.65 -15.10 -7.51
N THR A 66 16.83 -15.87 -8.22
CA THR A 66 17.34 -16.96 -9.08
C THR A 66 17.93 -16.43 -10.39
N SER A 67 17.32 -15.39 -10.96
CA SER A 67 17.74 -14.82 -12.25
C SER A 67 18.42 -13.46 -12.12
N ASN A 68 18.46 -12.88 -10.92
CA ASN A 68 18.90 -11.53 -10.60
C ASN A 68 18.21 -10.43 -11.43
N LYS A 69 16.97 -10.70 -11.85
CA LYS A 69 16.15 -9.76 -12.64
C LYS A 69 15.14 -9.04 -11.75
N ILE A 70 15.00 -7.75 -12.01
CA ILE A 70 13.95 -6.92 -11.42
C ILE A 70 12.68 -7.11 -12.23
N LYS A 71 11.58 -7.45 -11.54
CA LYS A 71 10.24 -7.64 -12.09
C LYS A 71 9.27 -6.70 -11.39
N LEU A 72 8.20 -6.30 -12.06
CA LEU A 72 7.10 -5.60 -11.40
C LEU A 72 6.26 -6.57 -10.57
N ALA A 73 5.90 -6.13 -9.35
CA ALA A 73 4.92 -6.78 -8.50
C ALA A 73 3.50 -6.35 -8.92
N ASN A 74 2.56 -7.27 -8.83
CA ASN A 74 1.14 -7.01 -9.06
C ASN A 74 0.29 -7.91 -8.14
N SER A 75 -1.04 -7.83 -8.26
CA SER A 75 -1.97 -8.60 -7.41
C SER A 75 -1.72 -10.12 -7.37
N ARG A 76 -1.15 -10.72 -8.43
CA ARG A 76 -0.84 -12.17 -8.48
C ARG A 76 0.35 -12.55 -7.61
N ASP A 77 1.14 -11.57 -7.20
CA ASP A 77 2.30 -11.74 -6.35
C ASP A 77 1.95 -11.70 -4.86
N VAL A 78 0.76 -11.21 -4.49
CA VAL A 78 0.28 -11.30 -3.12
C VAL A 78 0.00 -12.76 -2.76
N LYS A 79 0.70 -13.24 -1.73
CA LYS A 79 0.73 -14.65 -1.33
C LYS A 79 -0.12 -14.99 -0.12
N TYR A 80 -0.82 -14.01 0.43
CA TYR A 80 -1.72 -14.18 1.56
C TYR A 80 -3.15 -13.79 1.16
N PRO A 81 -4.20 -14.50 1.63
CA PRO A 81 -5.58 -14.13 1.35
C PRO A 81 -5.90 -12.71 1.83
N ARG A 82 -6.45 -11.87 0.96
CA ARG A 82 -6.94 -10.55 1.36
C ARG A 82 -8.21 -10.69 2.18
N LEU A 83 -8.51 -9.67 2.99
CA LEU A 83 -9.70 -9.57 3.81
C LEU A 83 -10.97 -9.82 2.98
N SER A 84 -11.10 -9.22 1.80
CA SER A 84 -12.24 -9.46 0.91
C SER A 84 -12.39 -10.93 0.49
N GLU A 85 -11.28 -11.65 0.29
CA GLU A 85 -11.29 -13.08 -0.07
C GLU A 85 -11.74 -13.94 1.12
N ILE A 86 -11.35 -13.55 2.33
CA ILE A 86 -11.80 -14.19 3.58
C ILE A 86 -13.29 -13.93 3.79
N LEU A 87 -13.74 -12.68 3.67
CA LEU A 87 -15.14 -12.26 3.81
C LEU A 87 -16.05 -12.98 2.79
N GLU A 88 -15.60 -13.13 1.54
CA GLU A 88 -16.35 -13.83 0.49
C GLU A 88 -16.60 -15.31 0.86
N SER A 89 -15.68 -15.97 1.57
CA SER A 89 -15.92 -17.35 2.07
C SER A 89 -17.11 -17.44 3.04
N PHE A 90 -17.57 -16.31 3.58
CA PHE A 90 -18.74 -16.22 4.44
C PHE A 90 -19.93 -15.53 3.74
N ASN A 91 -19.92 -15.47 2.40
CA ASN A 91 -20.93 -14.80 1.57
C ASN A 91 -21.10 -13.29 1.87
N LEU A 92 -20.10 -12.66 2.48
CA LEU A 92 -20.09 -11.22 2.69
C LEU A 92 -19.62 -10.52 1.41
N LYS A 93 -20.22 -9.36 1.12
CA LYS A 93 -19.96 -8.57 -0.08
C LYS A 93 -18.94 -7.48 0.22
N SER A 94 -18.06 -7.20 -0.73
CA SER A 94 -17.04 -6.16 -0.58
C SER A 94 -17.04 -5.20 -1.76
N VAL A 95 -16.75 -3.93 -1.51
CA VAL A 95 -16.42 -2.94 -2.53
C VAL A 95 -15.02 -2.44 -2.23
N LEU A 96 -14.08 -2.64 -3.15
CA LEU A 96 -12.69 -2.22 -3.03
C LEU A 96 -12.41 -1.16 -4.10
N ILE A 97 -11.93 0.02 -3.70
CA ILE A 97 -11.75 1.15 -4.59
C ILE A 97 -10.34 1.72 -4.42
N ASN A 98 -9.61 1.75 -5.54
CA ASN A 98 -8.24 2.26 -5.64
C ASN A 98 -7.24 1.59 -4.68
N LEU A 99 -7.42 0.33 -4.32
CA LEU A 99 -6.45 -0.35 -3.46
C LEU A 99 -5.28 -0.90 -4.29
N PRO A 100 -4.02 -0.54 -3.99
CA PRO A 100 -2.85 -1.13 -4.62
C PRO A 100 -2.85 -2.65 -4.53
N MET A 101 -2.14 -3.29 -5.46
CA MET A 101 -2.00 -4.75 -5.52
C MET A 101 -3.34 -5.50 -5.64
N THR A 102 -4.36 -4.87 -6.23
CA THR A 102 -5.63 -5.52 -6.59
C THR A 102 -5.77 -5.78 -8.09
N TYR A 103 -5.01 -5.04 -8.92
CA TYR A 103 -4.89 -5.31 -10.35
C TYR A 103 -3.69 -6.21 -10.69
N PRO A 104 -3.83 -7.13 -11.67
CA PRO A 104 -5.05 -7.49 -12.38
C PRO A 104 -6.00 -8.34 -11.51
N PHE A 105 -7.30 -8.24 -11.77
CA PHE A 105 -8.30 -8.81 -10.86
C PHE A 105 -8.26 -10.35 -10.74
N ASP A 106 -7.60 -11.07 -11.65
CA ASP A 106 -7.38 -12.52 -11.56
C ASP A 106 -6.31 -12.93 -10.52
N GLY A 107 -5.54 -11.97 -10.01
CA GLY A 107 -4.71 -12.17 -8.82
C GLY A 107 -5.53 -12.42 -7.55
N ILE A 108 -6.75 -11.87 -7.48
CA ILE A 108 -7.69 -12.10 -6.38
C ILE A 108 -8.48 -13.38 -6.68
N LYS A 109 -8.32 -14.39 -5.83
CA LYS A 109 -8.82 -15.76 -6.06
C LYS A 109 -10.31 -15.89 -5.76
N ARG A 110 -10.81 -15.14 -4.78
CA ARG A 110 -12.24 -15.05 -4.43
C ARG A 110 -12.70 -13.60 -4.58
N LYS A 111 -13.53 -13.34 -5.58
CA LYS A 111 -14.02 -12.00 -5.91
C LYS A 111 -15.44 -11.96 -6.48
N GLU A 112 -16.16 -13.08 -6.50
CA GLU A 112 -17.49 -13.14 -7.11
C GLU A 112 -18.53 -12.27 -6.36
N ASN A 113 -18.28 -12.01 -5.07
CA ASN A 113 -19.09 -11.11 -4.23
C ASN A 113 -18.40 -9.74 -4.02
N THR A 114 -17.38 -9.44 -4.82
CA THR A 114 -16.54 -8.24 -4.66
C THR A 114 -16.63 -7.36 -5.90
N ILE A 115 -16.92 -6.07 -5.72
CA ILE A 115 -16.69 -5.04 -6.76
C ILE A 115 -15.30 -4.46 -6.52
N ILE A 116 -14.49 -4.36 -7.57
CA ILE A 116 -13.10 -3.86 -7.46
C ILE A 116 -12.87 -2.79 -8.50
N VAL A 117 -12.51 -1.58 -8.09
CA VAL A 117 -12.11 -0.48 -8.96
C VAL A 117 -10.59 -0.40 -8.93
N SER A 118 -9.96 -0.44 -10.10
CA SER A 118 -8.50 -0.40 -10.21
C SER A 118 -7.89 0.83 -9.55
N ASP A 119 -6.70 0.66 -8.98
CA ASP A 119 -5.88 1.75 -8.46
C ASP A 119 -5.17 2.57 -9.54
N TRP A 120 -4.46 3.61 -9.11
CA TRP A 120 -3.78 4.56 -9.99
C TRP A 120 -2.53 3.98 -10.66
N ALA A 121 -1.89 2.97 -10.07
CA ALA A 121 -0.74 2.28 -10.64
C ALA A 121 -1.16 1.19 -11.65
N SER A 122 -2.46 0.88 -11.74
CA SER A 122 -2.99 -0.02 -12.77
C SER A 122 -2.73 0.55 -14.17
N PRO A 123 -2.20 -0.26 -15.12
CA PRO A 123 -1.99 0.18 -16.50
C PRO A 123 -3.30 0.51 -17.24
N ARG A 124 -4.44 0.10 -16.68
CA ARG A 124 -5.78 0.41 -17.20
C ARG A 124 -6.73 0.76 -16.07
N GLN A 125 -7.45 1.86 -16.23
CA GLN A 125 -8.54 2.25 -15.35
C GLN A 125 -9.80 1.45 -15.71
N THR A 126 -10.19 0.52 -14.83
CA THR A 126 -11.24 -0.48 -15.09
C THR A 126 -11.92 -0.92 -13.79
N ILE A 127 -13.05 -1.63 -13.90
CA ILE A 127 -13.82 -2.12 -12.77
C ILE A 127 -14.22 -3.60 -12.94
N PHE A 128 -14.10 -4.37 -11.87
CA PHE A 128 -14.62 -5.72 -11.77
C PHE A 128 -16.01 -5.73 -11.09
N PRO A 129 -16.96 -6.56 -11.56
CA PRO A 129 -16.90 -7.37 -12.77
C PRO A 129 -16.97 -6.52 -14.05
N LYS A 130 -16.35 -6.98 -15.13
CA LYS A 130 -16.22 -6.27 -16.42
C LYS A 130 -17.53 -5.68 -16.98
N LYS A 131 -18.68 -6.28 -16.66
CA LYS A 131 -20.00 -5.74 -17.04
C LYS A 131 -20.27 -4.33 -16.50
N LEU A 132 -19.53 -3.89 -15.49
CA LEU A 132 -19.64 -2.54 -14.91
C LEU A 132 -18.80 -1.50 -15.65
N ASP A 133 -17.82 -1.89 -16.49
CA ASP A 133 -16.95 -0.94 -17.19
C ASP A 133 -17.74 0.07 -18.01
N GLU A 134 -18.72 -0.37 -18.80
CA GLU A 134 -19.50 0.54 -19.65
C GLU A 134 -20.35 1.51 -18.81
N LYS A 135 -20.93 1.04 -17.70
CA LYS A 135 -21.71 1.89 -16.79
C LYS A 135 -20.85 3.02 -16.22
N TYR A 136 -19.61 2.72 -15.83
CA TYR A 136 -18.75 3.67 -15.11
C TYR A 136 -17.65 4.28 -15.96
N LYS A 137 -17.69 4.11 -17.29
CA LYS A 137 -16.64 4.53 -18.21
C LYS A 137 -16.23 6.00 -18.07
N GLU A 138 -17.20 6.88 -17.81
CA GLU A 138 -16.96 8.31 -17.61
C GLU A 138 -16.18 8.64 -16.32
N TYR A 139 -16.20 7.74 -15.34
CA TYR A 139 -15.49 7.87 -14.07
C TYR A 139 -14.12 7.18 -14.06
N LEU A 140 -13.89 6.24 -14.99
CA LEU A 140 -12.64 5.49 -15.14
C LEU A 140 -11.60 6.31 -15.93
N ILE A 141 -11.30 7.51 -15.41
CA ILE A 141 -10.39 8.48 -16.00
C ILE A 141 -8.95 8.29 -15.54
N GLU A 142 -8.01 8.71 -16.38
CA GLU A 142 -6.57 8.62 -16.10
C GLU A 142 -6.20 9.41 -14.83
N PRO A 143 -5.51 8.80 -13.84
CA PRO A 143 -5.08 9.48 -12.63
C PRO A 143 -3.96 10.47 -12.91
N PRO A 144 -3.98 11.69 -12.34
CA PRO A 144 -2.94 12.70 -12.51
C PRO A 144 -1.72 12.44 -11.60
N HIS A 145 -1.22 11.20 -11.58
CA HIS A 145 -0.12 10.75 -10.71
C HIS A 145 1.27 11.03 -11.30
N GLU A 146 1.39 11.17 -12.63
CA GLU A 146 2.66 11.49 -13.30
C GLU A 146 2.98 12.99 -13.28
N LEU A 147 3.73 13.42 -12.26
CA LEU A 147 4.07 14.84 -12.03
C LEU A 147 4.73 15.53 -13.24
N ALA A 148 5.64 14.84 -13.93
CA ALA A 148 6.42 15.42 -15.03
C ALA A 148 5.57 15.88 -16.23
N LYS A 149 4.30 15.48 -16.29
CA LYS A 149 3.37 15.83 -17.37
C LYS A 149 2.66 17.17 -17.16
N TYR A 150 2.75 17.79 -15.99
CA TYR A 150 1.88 18.92 -15.63
C TYR A 150 2.65 20.13 -15.08
N ASP A 151 2.15 21.33 -15.40
CA ASP A 151 2.54 22.55 -14.70
C ASP A 151 2.07 22.47 -13.24
N LYS A 152 3.03 22.65 -12.31
CA LYS A 152 2.79 22.64 -10.86
C LYS A 152 1.67 23.60 -10.45
N LYS A 153 1.49 24.73 -11.13
CA LYS A 153 0.43 25.71 -10.82
C LYS A 153 -0.97 25.22 -11.15
N GLU A 154 -1.11 24.43 -12.22
CA GLU A 154 -2.41 23.89 -12.66
C GLU A 154 -2.76 22.56 -11.97
N TYR A 155 -1.79 21.94 -11.29
CA TYR A 155 -1.97 20.64 -10.65
C TYR A 155 -3.16 20.58 -9.67
N PRO A 156 -3.36 21.54 -8.74
CA PRO A 156 -4.47 21.47 -7.79
C PRO A 156 -5.85 21.50 -8.48
N LYS A 157 -6.00 22.28 -9.55
CA LYS A 157 -7.24 22.37 -10.33
C LYS A 157 -7.53 21.06 -11.07
N ARG A 158 -6.50 20.42 -11.63
CA ARG A 158 -6.62 19.11 -12.28
C ARG A 158 -6.99 18.03 -11.28
N LEU A 159 -6.31 17.99 -10.13
CA LEU A 159 -6.59 17.02 -9.09
C LEU A 159 -8.02 17.18 -8.55
N LYS A 160 -8.47 18.42 -8.32
CA LYS A 160 -9.88 18.70 -7.99
C LYS A 160 -10.85 18.11 -9.00
N LYS A 161 -10.64 18.35 -10.31
CA LYS A 161 -11.50 17.80 -11.35
C LYS A 161 -11.49 16.27 -11.35
N TYR A 162 -10.32 15.65 -11.15
CA TYR A 162 -10.19 14.21 -11.04
C TYR A 162 -11.01 13.64 -9.86
N THR A 163 -10.83 14.21 -8.67
CA THR A 163 -11.56 13.81 -7.45
C THR A 163 -13.07 14.02 -7.60
N GLU A 164 -13.51 15.15 -8.16
CA GLU A 164 -14.94 15.43 -8.42
C GLU A 164 -15.56 14.40 -9.36
N THR A 165 -14.86 14.05 -10.45
CA THR A 165 -15.33 13.00 -11.34
C THR A 165 -15.41 11.67 -10.59
N LYS A 166 -14.33 11.21 -9.97
CA LYS A 166 -14.27 9.90 -9.31
C LYS A 166 -15.31 9.74 -8.18
N LEU A 167 -15.64 10.81 -7.46
CA LEU A 167 -16.68 10.80 -6.42
C LEU A 167 -18.04 10.31 -6.92
N GLY A 168 -18.42 10.58 -8.18
CA GLY A 168 -19.68 10.09 -8.74
C GLY A 168 -19.78 8.56 -8.73
N LEU A 169 -18.69 7.87 -9.08
CA LEU A 169 -18.60 6.41 -8.97
C LEU A 169 -18.64 5.95 -7.51
N TYR A 170 -17.91 6.65 -6.62
CA TYR A 170 -17.83 6.27 -5.21
C TYR A 170 -19.21 6.31 -4.54
N TYR A 171 -19.95 7.40 -4.75
CA TYR A 171 -21.31 7.54 -4.23
C TYR A 171 -22.28 6.51 -4.82
N ASP A 172 -22.30 6.29 -6.14
CA ASP A 172 -23.21 5.28 -6.74
C ASP A 172 -22.93 3.87 -6.20
N LEU A 173 -21.66 3.49 -6.00
CA LEU A 173 -21.33 2.20 -5.38
C LEU A 173 -21.71 2.13 -3.89
N LEU A 174 -21.61 3.25 -3.16
CA LEU A 174 -21.98 3.33 -1.75
C LEU A 174 -23.51 3.17 -1.58
N GLU A 175 -24.28 3.95 -2.35
CA GLU A 175 -25.75 4.04 -2.28
C GLU A 175 -26.45 2.76 -2.72
N ARG A 176 -25.82 1.96 -3.60
CA ARG A 176 -26.30 0.60 -3.93
C ARG A 176 -26.55 -0.26 -2.71
N GLY A 177 -25.85 -0.02 -1.59
CA GLY A 177 -26.10 -0.66 -0.30
C GLY A 177 -25.81 -2.17 -0.24
N GLU A 178 -25.38 -2.79 -1.33
CA GLU A 178 -25.07 -4.22 -1.45
C GLU A 178 -23.63 -4.58 -1.05
N TRP A 179 -23.14 -4.06 0.07
CA TRP A 179 -21.78 -4.30 0.56
C TRP A 179 -21.76 -4.49 2.08
N ASP A 180 -20.93 -5.38 2.60
CA ASP A 180 -20.67 -5.49 4.05
C ASP A 180 -19.39 -4.72 4.41
N LEU A 181 -18.40 -4.74 3.50
CA LEU A 181 -17.18 -3.93 3.55
C LEU A 181 -17.15 -2.96 2.36
N TYR A 182 -16.94 -1.67 2.61
CA TYR A 182 -16.63 -0.67 1.60
C TYR A 182 -15.27 -0.05 1.93
N PHE A 183 -14.27 -0.32 1.10
CA PHE A 183 -12.89 0.12 1.32
C PHE A 183 -12.45 0.97 0.13
N ILE A 184 -12.19 2.24 0.39
CA ILE A 184 -11.71 3.22 -0.60
C ILE A 184 -10.40 3.86 -0.16
N VAL A 185 -9.48 4.09 -1.10
CA VAL A 185 -8.27 4.89 -0.88
C VAL A 185 -8.33 6.18 -1.70
N PHE A 186 -8.06 7.31 -1.04
CA PHE A 186 -7.81 8.62 -1.63
C PHE A 186 -6.30 8.87 -1.67
N SER A 187 -5.72 8.94 -2.87
CA SER A 187 -4.29 9.18 -3.10
C SER A 187 -3.91 10.65 -3.08
N GLU A 188 -4.90 11.53 -3.02
CA GLU A 188 -4.72 12.97 -3.13
C GLU A 188 -3.79 13.53 -2.04
N THR A 189 -3.79 12.97 -0.83
CA THR A 189 -2.93 13.38 0.28
C THR A 189 -1.45 13.09 0.00
N ASP A 190 -1.11 11.91 -0.50
CA ASP A 190 0.25 11.52 -0.90
C ASP A 190 0.75 12.42 -2.05
N TRP A 191 -0.04 12.55 -3.12
CA TRP A 191 0.37 13.32 -4.29
C TRP A 191 0.60 14.80 -3.94
N PHE A 192 -0.28 15.41 -3.13
CA PHE A 192 -0.05 16.78 -2.68
C PHE A 192 1.19 16.90 -1.82
N SER A 193 1.47 15.93 -0.94
CA SER A 193 2.62 15.96 -0.04
C SER A 193 3.96 15.86 -0.79
N HIS A 194 4.03 15.02 -1.82
CA HIS A 194 5.19 14.96 -2.73
C HIS A 194 5.42 16.29 -3.47
N ILE A 195 4.35 16.93 -3.96
CA ILE A 195 4.44 18.09 -4.86
C ILE A 195 4.59 19.41 -4.10
N PHE A 196 3.88 19.54 -2.98
CA PHE A 196 3.82 20.74 -2.14
C PHE A 196 4.26 20.40 -0.71
N PRO A 197 5.53 20.03 -0.48
CA PRO A 197 6.06 19.69 0.85
C PRO A 197 5.72 20.70 1.94
N GLN A 198 5.60 21.98 1.58
CA GLN A 198 5.31 23.05 2.53
C GLN A 198 3.97 22.88 3.27
N ILE A 199 3.02 22.08 2.75
CA ILE A 199 1.75 21.79 3.44
C ILE A 199 1.97 20.95 4.72
N LEU A 200 3.03 20.13 4.74
CA LEU A 200 3.45 19.34 5.90
C LEU A 200 3.93 20.24 7.04
N GLU A 201 4.36 21.47 6.71
CA GLU A 201 4.76 22.51 7.66
C GLU A 201 3.62 23.51 7.95
N GLY A 202 2.40 23.26 7.45
CA GLY A 202 1.25 24.16 7.60
C GLY A 202 1.30 25.43 6.74
N LYS A 203 2.16 25.48 5.71
CA LYS A 203 2.27 26.61 4.79
C LYS A 203 1.50 26.33 3.49
N ASP A 204 1.03 27.40 2.83
CA ASP A 204 0.28 27.35 1.56
C ASP A 204 -0.90 26.36 1.54
N VAL A 205 -1.49 26.07 2.70
CA VAL A 205 -2.57 25.05 2.82
C VAL A 205 -3.81 25.37 1.99
N HIS A 206 -3.97 26.61 1.53
CA HIS A 206 -5.03 27.02 0.60
C HIS A 206 -4.98 26.27 -0.74
N ILE A 207 -3.81 25.74 -1.14
CA ILE A 207 -3.62 24.95 -2.36
C ILE A 207 -4.44 23.65 -2.33
N VAL A 208 -4.49 22.98 -1.17
CA VAL A 208 -5.11 21.65 -1.02
C VAL A 208 -6.58 21.72 -0.58
N LYS A 209 -6.99 22.83 0.04
CA LYS A 209 -8.34 23.03 0.59
C LYS A 209 -9.48 22.62 -0.36
N PRO A 210 -9.48 22.97 -1.66
CA PRO A 210 -10.60 22.62 -2.54
C PRO A 210 -10.80 21.11 -2.70
N VAL A 211 -9.73 20.34 -2.78
CA VAL A 211 -9.77 18.88 -2.91
C VAL A 211 -10.11 18.24 -1.58
N PHE A 212 -9.44 18.67 -0.52
CA PHE A 212 -9.64 18.14 0.83
C PHE A 212 -11.07 18.38 1.33
N LYS A 213 -11.72 19.48 0.95
CA LYS A 213 -13.14 19.71 1.24
C LYS A 213 -14.06 18.68 0.59
N LEU A 214 -13.73 18.17 -0.60
CA LEU A 214 -14.50 17.12 -1.27
C LEU A 214 -14.35 15.78 -0.53
N ILE A 215 -13.12 15.44 -0.13
CA ILE A 215 -12.83 14.23 0.66
C ILE A 215 -13.53 14.32 2.03
N LYS A 216 -13.46 15.48 2.69
CA LYS A 216 -14.18 15.73 3.95
C LYS A 216 -15.68 15.50 3.80
N LYS A 217 -16.27 16.05 2.75
CA LYS A 217 -17.70 15.89 2.48
C LYS A 217 -18.07 14.41 2.34
N PHE A 218 -17.26 13.64 1.60
CA PHE A 218 -17.44 12.20 1.50
C PHE A 218 -17.34 11.51 2.87
N ILE A 219 -16.32 11.83 3.67
CA ILE A 219 -16.13 11.32 5.04
C ILE A 219 -17.36 11.62 5.92
N ASP A 220 -17.88 12.84 5.87
CA ASP A 220 -19.02 13.27 6.69
C ASP A 220 -20.31 12.51 6.29
N GLU A 221 -20.52 12.25 5.00
CA GLU A 221 -21.69 11.52 4.49
C GLU A 221 -21.63 10.01 4.76
N VAL A 222 -20.44 9.40 4.75
CA VAL A 222 -20.32 7.97 5.08
C VAL A 222 -20.51 7.67 6.56
N LYS A 223 -20.27 8.64 7.46
CA LYS A 223 -20.43 8.47 8.92
C LYS A 223 -21.85 8.04 9.31
N SER A 224 -22.87 8.50 8.59
CA SER A 224 -24.27 8.10 8.82
C SER A 224 -24.67 6.78 8.16
N THR A 225 -23.81 6.21 7.31
CA THR A 225 -24.11 5.02 6.50
C THR A 225 -23.50 3.74 7.09
N ALA A 226 -22.37 3.88 7.79
CA ALA A 226 -21.64 2.75 8.37
C ALA A 226 -21.99 2.50 9.84
N ASP A 227 -22.02 1.24 10.25
CA ASP A 227 -22.00 0.88 11.67
C ASP A 227 -20.60 1.13 12.27
N PHE A 228 -19.56 0.99 11.44
CA PHE A 228 -18.15 1.25 11.76
C PHE A 228 -17.45 1.97 10.61
N LEU A 229 -16.80 3.10 10.91
CA LEU A 229 -15.93 3.82 9.99
C LEU A 229 -14.50 3.82 10.53
N PHE A 230 -13.56 3.32 9.74
CA PHE A 230 -12.13 3.47 9.97
C PHE A 230 -11.56 4.49 9.00
N ILE A 231 -10.76 5.43 9.49
CA ILE A 231 -9.92 6.30 8.67
C ILE A 231 -8.48 5.94 8.98
N VAL A 232 -7.74 5.49 7.97
CA VAL A 232 -6.37 5.00 8.12
C VAL A 232 -5.47 5.58 7.03
N SER A 233 -4.17 5.62 7.28
CA SER A 233 -3.18 5.73 6.20
C SER A 233 -2.30 4.49 6.16
N ASP A 234 -1.63 4.29 5.04
CA ASP A 234 -0.65 3.24 4.84
C ASP A 234 0.70 3.60 5.43
N HIS A 235 1.10 4.86 5.31
CA HIS A 235 2.24 5.48 5.97
C HIS A 235 1.97 6.98 6.23
N GLY A 236 2.93 7.65 6.85
CA GLY A 236 2.91 9.10 7.00
C GLY A 236 3.88 9.78 6.04
N PHE A 237 4.14 11.06 6.30
CA PHE A 237 4.99 11.93 5.49
C PHE A 237 5.78 12.91 6.35
N GLU A 238 6.99 13.21 5.91
CA GLU A 238 7.79 14.32 6.43
C GLU A 238 8.49 15.10 5.33
N VAL A 239 8.95 16.30 5.67
CA VAL A 239 9.84 17.07 4.81
C VAL A 239 11.24 16.47 4.88
N LYS A 240 11.82 16.24 3.71
CA LYS A 240 13.20 15.81 3.52
C LYS A 240 14.04 16.99 3.07
N ASP A 241 15.16 17.21 3.75
CA ASP A 241 16.12 18.27 3.45
C ASP A 241 17.39 17.77 2.76
N ARG A 242 17.55 16.44 2.68
CA ARG A 242 18.72 15.78 2.10
C ARG A 242 18.34 14.52 1.33
N ILE A 243 19.07 14.27 0.25
CA ILE A 243 19.07 13.00 -0.48
C ILE A 243 20.38 12.29 -0.17
N PHE A 244 20.31 11.01 0.14
CA PHE A 244 21.46 10.11 0.26
C PHE A 244 21.42 9.05 -0.86
N TYR A 245 22.48 9.01 -1.67
CA TYR A 245 22.60 8.11 -2.82
C TYR A 245 23.18 6.77 -2.38
N VAL A 246 22.32 5.84 -1.94
CA VAL A 246 22.70 4.55 -1.35
C VAL A 246 23.59 3.73 -2.28
N ASN A 247 23.24 3.64 -3.57
CA ASN A 247 24.06 2.90 -4.52
C ASN A 247 25.39 3.59 -4.80
N GLU A 248 25.49 4.92 -4.67
CA GLU A 248 26.77 5.62 -4.78
C GLU A 248 27.66 5.31 -3.57
N ALA A 249 27.08 5.27 -2.36
CA ALA A 249 27.78 4.85 -1.15
C ALA A 249 28.31 3.41 -1.26
N LEU A 250 27.49 2.48 -1.77
CA LEU A 250 27.95 1.12 -2.06
C LEU A 250 29.07 1.11 -3.12
N ALA A 251 29.00 1.97 -4.14
CA ALA A 251 30.05 2.07 -5.15
C ALA A 251 31.37 2.63 -4.61
N GLU A 252 31.32 3.65 -3.74
CA GLU A 252 32.50 4.24 -3.08
C GLU A 252 33.24 3.19 -2.22
N ASN A 253 32.50 2.26 -1.61
CA ASN A 253 33.04 1.15 -0.85
C ASN A 253 33.39 -0.08 -1.71
N GLY A 254 33.32 0.02 -3.05
CA GLY A 254 33.72 -1.05 -3.96
C GLY A 254 32.71 -2.21 -4.11
N LEU A 255 31.52 -2.11 -3.51
CA LEU A 255 30.44 -3.11 -3.57
C LEU A 255 29.62 -3.02 -4.86
N ILE A 256 29.68 -1.87 -5.55
CA ILE A 256 29.13 -1.68 -6.90
C ILE A 256 30.24 -1.17 -7.83
N LYS A 257 30.43 -1.88 -8.95
CA LYS A 257 31.30 -1.42 -10.04
C LYS A 257 30.45 -0.92 -11.20
N TYR A 258 30.59 0.35 -11.56
CA TYR A 258 29.85 0.94 -12.67
C TYR A 258 30.70 1.91 -13.50
N SER A 259 30.33 2.08 -14.77
CA SER A 259 30.93 3.10 -15.64
C SER A 259 30.06 4.36 -15.61
N LYS A 260 30.62 5.48 -15.10
CA LYS A 260 29.96 6.80 -15.09
C LYS A 260 29.47 7.20 -16.48
N THR A 261 30.24 6.89 -17.53
CA THR A 261 29.88 7.17 -18.93
C THR A 261 28.67 6.36 -19.40
N LYS A 262 28.62 5.05 -19.10
CA LYS A 262 27.47 4.19 -19.47
C LYS A 262 26.20 4.58 -18.73
N VAL A 263 26.28 4.94 -17.45
CA VAL A 263 25.11 5.40 -16.67
C VAL A 263 24.54 6.70 -17.26
N LYS A 264 25.40 7.69 -17.53
CA LYS A 264 24.98 8.94 -18.19
C LYS A 264 24.31 8.69 -19.54
N LEU A 265 24.80 7.73 -20.32
CA LEU A 265 24.22 7.38 -21.62
C LEU A 265 22.81 6.78 -21.46
N VAL A 266 22.62 5.85 -20.52
CA VAL A 266 21.31 5.24 -20.24
C VAL A 266 20.31 6.28 -19.74
N ASP A 267 20.73 7.18 -18.85
CA ASP A 267 19.87 8.26 -18.34
C ASP A 267 19.45 9.24 -19.43
N LEU A 268 20.36 9.57 -20.35
CA LEU A 268 20.06 10.41 -21.51
C LEU A 268 19.03 9.72 -22.43
N VAL A 269 19.24 8.44 -22.75
CA VAL A 269 18.33 7.65 -23.58
C VAL A 269 16.94 7.56 -22.95
N LYS A 270 16.85 7.30 -21.63
CA LYS A 270 15.56 7.28 -20.92
C LYS A 270 14.80 8.59 -21.03
N LYS A 271 15.48 9.73 -20.87
CA LYS A 271 14.84 11.05 -20.98
C LYS A 271 14.30 11.33 -22.39
N THR A 272 14.84 10.67 -23.41
CA THR A 272 14.41 10.83 -24.81
C THR A 272 13.33 9.86 -25.26
N ILE A 273 13.06 8.77 -24.52
CA ILE A 273 12.03 7.79 -24.91
C ILE A 273 10.65 8.24 -24.37
N PRO A 274 9.61 8.31 -25.22
CA PRO A 274 8.26 8.61 -24.75
C PRO A 274 7.75 7.58 -23.73
N GLN A 275 7.13 8.06 -22.64
CA GLN A 275 6.63 7.20 -21.56
C GLN A 275 5.66 6.10 -22.04
N SER A 276 4.86 6.38 -23.08
CA SER A 276 3.94 5.41 -23.68
C SER A 276 4.64 4.20 -24.31
N VAL A 277 5.87 4.37 -24.80
CA VAL A 277 6.69 3.30 -25.36
C VAL A 277 7.29 2.45 -24.23
N LEU A 278 7.77 3.10 -23.17
CA LEU A 278 8.23 2.44 -21.95
C LEU A 278 7.11 1.60 -21.32
N ASN A 279 5.91 2.16 -21.18
CA ASN A 279 4.75 1.46 -20.62
C ASN A 279 4.37 0.23 -21.45
N LYS A 280 4.38 0.29 -22.80
CA LYS A 280 4.13 -0.89 -23.66
C LYS A 280 5.19 -1.98 -23.51
N ILE A 281 6.45 -1.61 -23.34
CA ILE A 281 7.54 -2.58 -23.10
C ILE A 281 7.34 -3.24 -21.74
N ILE A 282 7.02 -2.45 -20.72
CA ILE A 282 6.73 -2.94 -19.37
C ILE A 282 5.52 -3.87 -19.38
N GLU A 283 4.42 -3.51 -20.04
CA GLU A 283 3.23 -4.37 -20.18
C GLU A 283 3.55 -5.71 -20.84
N LYS A 284 4.41 -5.71 -21.86
CA LYS A 284 4.75 -6.91 -22.63
C LYS A 284 5.79 -7.81 -21.94
N THR A 285 6.72 -7.21 -21.20
CA THR A 285 7.91 -7.91 -20.69
C THR A 285 7.93 -8.06 -19.18
N GLY A 286 7.15 -7.27 -18.44
CA GLY A 286 7.15 -7.21 -16.98
C GLY A 286 8.47 -6.73 -16.36
N ALA A 287 9.40 -6.23 -17.17
CA ALA A 287 10.75 -5.84 -16.76
C ALA A 287 10.94 -4.33 -16.87
N SER A 288 11.55 -3.72 -15.85
CA SER A 288 12.01 -2.33 -15.92
C SER A 288 13.30 -2.25 -16.74
N ALA A 289 13.32 -1.47 -17.82
CA ALA A 289 14.53 -1.15 -18.57
C ALA A 289 15.29 0.00 -17.85
N SER A 290 16.00 -0.32 -16.77
CA SER A 290 16.77 0.65 -15.98
C SER A 290 18.24 0.25 -15.84
N SER A 291 19.10 1.25 -15.58
CA SER A 291 20.50 1.05 -15.16
C SER A 291 20.61 0.11 -13.94
N ILE A 292 19.60 0.14 -13.07
CA ILE A 292 19.45 -0.79 -11.93
C ILE A 292 19.42 -2.24 -12.40
N SER A 293 18.77 -2.55 -13.53
CA SER A 293 18.70 -3.92 -14.06
C SER A 293 20.06 -4.47 -14.53
N TYR A 294 21.04 -3.61 -14.82
CA TYR A 294 22.43 -4.01 -15.09
C TYR A 294 23.24 -4.14 -13.78
N ILE A 295 23.03 -3.21 -12.84
CA ILE A 295 23.67 -3.24 -11.52
C ILE A 295 23.27 -4.50 -10.76
N SER A 296 21.99 -4.89 -10.80
CA SER A 296 21.46 -6.07 -10.13
C SER A 296 22.14 -7.38 -10.56
N GLN A 297 22.77 -7.41 -11.74
CA GLN A 297 23.47 -8.58 -12.27
C GLN A 297 24.95 -8.63 -11.86
N THR A 298 25.54 -7.49 -11.49
CA THR A 298 27.01 -7.35 -11.39
C THR A 298 27.51 -6.90 -10.02
N ALA A 299 26.65 -6.29 -9.20
CA ALA A 299 26.99 -5.79 -7.88
C ALA A 299 27.06 -6.88 -6.79
N ASP A 300 27.82 -6.62 -5.72
CA ASP A 300 27.79 -7.44 -4.50
C ASP A 300 26.53 -7.14 -3.68
N ALA A 301 26.12 -5.87 -3.62
CA ALA A 301 24.88 -5.42 -3.00
C ALA A 301 24.28 -4.22 -3.75
N PHE A 302 22.95 -4.04 -3.69
CA PHE A 302 22.27 -2.92 -4.35
C PHE A 302 20.89 -2.62 -3.76
N MET A 303 20.51 -1.34 -3.83
CA MET A 303 19.15 -0.86 -3.62
C MET A 303 18.40 -0.80 -4.95
N VAL A 304 17.13 -1.20 -4.93
CA VAL A 304 16.24 -1.18 -6.11
C VAL A 304 15.25 -0.04 -6.02
N GLU A 305 14.36 -0.05 -5.02
CA GLU A 305 13.38 1.01 -4.80
C GLU A 305 13.72 1.78 -3.52
N PRO A 306 14.07 3.07 -3.60
CA PRO A 306 14.49 3.80 -2.42
C PRO A 306 13.45 3.86 -1.30
N PRO A 307 12.14 4.03 -1.58
CA PRO A 307 11.11 3.99 -0.53
C PRO A 307 11.03 2.69 0.25
N ASN A 308 11.55 1.57 -0.29
CA ASN A 308 11.49 0.28 0.40
C ASN A 308 12.66 0.02 1.36
N TRP A 309 13.66 0.92 1.39
CA TRP A 309 14.82 0.86 2.28
C TRP A 309 15.65 -0.44 2.20
N GLY A 310 15.35 -1.31 1.25
CA GLY A 310 15.87 -2.66 1.16
C GLY A 310 17.16 -2.72 0.36
N ILE A 311 18.15 -3.43 0.91
CA ILE A 311 19.39 -3.77 0.22
C ILE A 311 19.38 -5.27 -0.07
N TYR A 312 19.48 -5.58 -1.36
CA TYR A 312 19.71 -6.95 -1.81
C TYR A 312 21.22 -7.21 -1.79
N VAL A 313 21.64 -8.18 -1.00
CA VAL A 313 23.04 -8.61 -0.87
C VAL A 313 23.19 -9.92 -1.63
N ARG A 314 23.81 -9.85 -2.81
CA ARG A 314 24.00 -11.02 -3.68
C ARG A 314 25.16 -11.87 -3.18
N ASN A 315 26.24 -11.24 -2.74
CA ASN A 315 27.40 -11.91 -2.16
C ASN A 315 27.26 -11.98 -0.63
N GLN A 316 26.78 -13.11 -0.12
CA GLN A 316 26.49 -13.29 1.30
C GLN A 316 27.73 -13.18 2.20
N ASP A 317 28.91 -13.50 1.67
CA ASP A 317 30.18 -13.34 2.40
C ASP A 317 30.50 -11.87 2.72
N LYS A 318 29.82 -10.94 2.06
CA LYS A 318 29.98 -9.49 2.23
C LYS A 318 28.86 -8.84 3.05
N LEU A 319 27.98 -9.61 3.69
CA LEU A 319 26.84 -9.06 4.44
C LEU A 319 27.30 -8.02 5.50
N GLU A 320 28.31 -8.37 6.30
CA GLU A 320 28.85 -7.44 7.31
C GLU A 320 29.61 -6.26 6.67
N GLU A 321 30.35 -6.47 5.58
CA GLU A 321 31.00 -5.40 4.82
C GLU A 321 29.98 -4.37 4.30
N VAL A 322 28.79 -4.83 3.86
CA VAL A 322 27.69 -3.96 3.41
C VAL A 322 27.10 -3.17 4.58
N LYS A 323 26.91 -3.82 5.74
CA LYS A 323 26.42 -3.15 6.96
C LYS A 323 27.37 -2.05 7.41
N ASP A 324 28.65 -2.36 7.52
CA ASP A 324 29.69 -1.40 7.90
C ASP A 324 29.82 -0.26 6.88
N ALA A 325 29.76 -0.59 5.58
CA ALA A 325 29.87 0.39 4.51
C ALA A 325 28.75 1.43 4.57
N LEU A 326 27.51 1.03 4.89
CA LEU A 326 26.36 1.94 4.93
C LEU A 326 26.17 2.58 6.31
N GLY A 327 26.44 1.86 7.40
CA GLY A 327 26.22 2.32 8.78
C GLY A 327 27.17 3.42 9.25
N LYS A 328 28.23 3.74 8.49
CA LYS A 328 29.18 4.80 8.81
C LYS A 328 28.75 6.21 8.35
N TYR A 329 27.68 6.33 7.58
CA TYR A 329 27.23 7.62 7.04
C TYR A 329 26.20 8.25 8.00
N ASP A 330 26.36 9.54 8.29
CA ASP A 330 25.47 10.29 9.19
C ASP A 330 24.01 10.31 8.70
N GLU A 331 23.76 10.09 7.42
CA GLU A 331 22.42 9.99 6.82
C GLU A 331 21.67 8.69 7.12
N VAL A 332 22.39 7.68 7.61
CA VAL A 332 21.85 6.36 7.95
C VAL A 332 21.70 6.29 9.47
N LEU A 333 20.49 6.02 9.94
CA LEU A 333 20.21 5.81 11.36
C LEU A 333 20.71 4.43 11.80
N ASP A 334 20.43 3.39 11.01
CA ASP A 334 20.81 2.02 11.32
C ASP A 334 20.80 1.14 10.05
N VAL A 335 21.48 -0.01 10.10
CA VAL A 335 21.44 -1.05 9.07
C VAL A 335 21.17 -2.39 9.73
N ILE A 336 19.95 -2.89 9.58
CA ILE A 336 19.49 -4.12 10.25
C ILE A 336 19.18 -5.21 9.24
N GLU A 337 19.23 -6.46 9.69
CA GLU A 337 18.76 -7.58 8.89
C GLU A 337 17.23 -7.57 8.78
N PHE A 338 16.71 -7.77 7.58
CA PHE A 338 15.27 -7.80 7.32
C PHE A 338 14.55 -8.90 8.14
N SER A 339 15.25 -10.02 8.38
CA SER A 339 14.80 -11.17 9.17
C SER A 339 14.53 -10.84 10.65
N THR A 340 15.09 -9.76 11.19
CA THR A 340 14.93 -9.37 12.60
C THR A 340 13.59 -8.68 12.87
N ILE A 341 13.00 -8.08 11.83
CA ILE A 341 11.74 -7.32 11.93
C ILE A 341 10.59 -7.99 11.18
N HIS A 342 10.88 -8.91 10.26
CA HIS A 342 9.88 -9.65 9.49
C HIS A 342 10.14 -11.15 9.52
N ASN A 343 9.05 -11.91 9.54
CA ASN A 343 9.07 -13.37 9.50
C ASN A 343 8.00 -13.88 8.54
N GLY A 344 8.28 -14.99 7.85
CA GLY A 344 7.29 -15.62 6.99
C GLY A 344 7.91 -16.47 5.89
N PRO A 345 7.06 -17.25 5.18
CA PRO A 345 7.52 -18.21 4.17
C PRO A 345 8.21 -17.56 2.95
N TYR A 346 8.05 -16.25 2.75
CA TYR A 346 8.65 -15.52 1.63
C TYR A 346 9.87 -14.69 2.02
N LEU A 347 10.38 -14.84 3.24
CA LEU A 347 11.59 -14.14 3.71
C LEU A 347 12.77 -14.30 2.75
N GLY A 348 12.97 -15.51 2.20
CA GLY A 348 14.04 -15.77 1.24
C GLY A 348 13.97 -14.94 -0.06
N SER A 349 12.82 -14.34 -0.38
CA SER A 349 12.64 -13.45 -1.54
C SER A 349 12.76 -11.96 -1.22
N MET A 350 12.86 -11.60 0.06
CA MET A 350 12.98 -10.22 0.55
C MET A 350 14.45 -9.73 0.49
N PRO A 351 14.70 -8.41 0.61
CA PRO A 351 16.05 -7.90 0.83
C PRO A 351 16.70 -8.54 2.06
N GLU A 352 18.02 -8.68 2.05
CA GLU A 352 18.78 -9.17 3.21
C GLU A 352 18.82 -8.13 4.33
N LEU A 353 18.99 -6.86 3.97
CA LEU A 353 19.11 -5.75 4.92
C LEU A 353 18.04 -4.69 4.67
N VAL A 354 17.70 -3.96 5.73
CA VAL A 354 16.97 -2.70 5.71
C VAL A 354 17.89 -1.61 6.23
N VAL A 355 18.07 -0.55 5.45
CA VAL A 355 18.82 0.64 5.83
C VAL A 355 17.80 1.66 6.31
N ILE A 356 17.89 2.12 7.54
CA ILE A 356 16.93 3.05 8.12
C ILE A 356 17.46 4.47 7.91
N PRO A 357 16.71 5.38 7.24
CA PRO A 357 17.16 6.75 7.05
C PRO A 357 17.11 7.52 8.37
N GLN A 358 18.02 8.47 8.55
CA GLN A 358 17.81 9.53 9.54
C GLN A 358 16.59 10.38 9.18
N LYS A 359 16.03 11.05 10.19
CA LYS A 359 14.97 12.04 10.01
C LYS A 359 15.39 13.11 9.00
N GLY A 360 14.53 13.40 8.03
CA GLY A 360 14.80 14.42 6.99
C GLY A 360 15.64 13.91 5.81
N VAL A 361 16.03 12.63 5.79
CA VAL A 361 16.77 12.01 4.68
C VAL A 361 15.84 11.20 3.77
N GLU A 362 15.89 11.48 2.46
CA GLU A 362 15.37 10.64 1.38
C GLU A 362 16.49 9.77 0.82
N PHE A 363 16.21 8.51 0.50
CA PHE A 363 17.16 7.68 -0.24
C PHE A 363 16.98 7.78 -1.75
N SER A 364 18.08 7.56 -2.46
CA SER A 364 18.07 7.38 -3.91
C SER A 364 18.96 6.20 -4.30
N HIS A 365 18.52 5.44 -5.30
CA HIS A 365 19.28 4.35 -5.91
C HIS A 365 20.16 4.85 -7.08
N GLU A 366 20.06 6.14 -7.45
CA GLU A 366 20.78 6.69 -8.58
C GLU A 366 22.29 6.81 -8.31
N LEU A 367 23.09 6.68 -9.37
CA LEU A 367 24.55 6.83 -9.32
C LEU A 367 24.94 8.19 -9.90
N LYS A 368 25.07 9.20 -9.03
CA LYS A 368 25.34 10.60 -9.42
C LYS A 368 26.80 10.99 -9.37
N GLY A 369 27.68 10.17 -8.80
CA GLY A 369 29.06 10.54 -8.50
C GLY A 369 29.23 11.41 -7.25
N ARG A 370 28.20 11.52 -6.40
CA ARG A 370 28.19 12.20 -5.10
C ARG A 370 27.31 11.42 -4.12
N ILE A 371 27.66 11.46 -2.84
CA ILE A 371 26.96 10.71 -1.79
C ILE A 371 25.69 11.41 -1.30
N THR A 372 25.72 12.75 -1.20
CA THR A 372 24.58 13.52 -0.69
C THR A 372 24.24 14.74 -1.55
N GLU A 373 23.00 15.22 -1.45
CA GLU A 373 22.50 16.46 -2.06
C GLU A 373 21.44 17.10 -1.15
N LYS A 374 21.38 18.43 -1.10
CA LYS A 374 20.27 19.14 -0.43
C LYS A 374 19.00 19.07 -1.27
N THR A 375 17.86 18.87 -0.62
CA THR A 375 16.55 18.84 -1.28
C THR A 375 15.50 19.55 -0.43
N TYR A 376 14.30 19.70 -0.98
CA TYR A 376 13.12 20.10 -0.22
C TYR A 376 11.93 19.41 -0.86
N LYS A 377 11.56 18.27 -0.29
CA LYS A 377 10.51 17.38 -0.79
C LYS A 377 9.73 16.79 0.37
N GLY A 378 8.49 16.37 0.11
CA GLY A 378 7.78 15.51 1.03
C GLY A 378 8.09 14.07 0.63
N ASP A 379 8.37 13.21 1.59
CA ASP A 379 8.54 11.78 1.32
C ASP A 379 8.13 10.97 2.57
N HIS A 380 8.06 9.65 2.39
CA HIS A 380 7.44 8.75 3.34
C HIS A 380 8.15 8.70 4.70
N GLU A 381 7.35 8.48 5.75
CA GLU A 381 7.80 8.11 7.09
C GLU A 381 6.79 7.18 7.78
N ILE A 382 7.15 6.62 8.94
CA ILE A 382 6.47 5.45 9.53
C ILE A 382 5.16 5.77 10.26
N HIS A 383 4.90 7.01 10.66
CA HIS A 383 3.74 7.42 11.46
C HIS A 383 2.59 7.91 10.60
N GLY A 384 1.77 6.96 10.16
CA GLY A 384 0.47 7.25 9.58
C GLY A 384 -0.57 7.72 10.59
N VAL A 385 -1.83 7.74 10.17
CA VAL A 385 -2.98 8.12 10.99
C VAL A 385 -3.98 6.98 11.14
N PHE A 386 -4.62 6.93 12.30
CA PHE A 386 -5.75 6.06 12.58
C PHE A 386 -6.84 6.85 13.30
N SER A 387 -8.09 6.64 12.88
CA SER A 387 -9.28 7.04 13.62
C SER A 387 -10.40 6.04 13.38
N ALA A 388 -11.28 5.89 14.37
CA ALA A 388 -12.45 5.03 14.28
C ALA A 388 -13.71 5.77 14.77
N TYR A 389 -14.84 5.54 14.11
CA TYR A 389 -16.14 6.11 14.47
C TYR A 389 -17.24 5.06 14.35
N GLY A 390 -18.30 5.23 15.12
CA GLY A 390 -19.49 4.39 15.07
C GLY A 390 -20.20 4.33 16.41
N GLU A 391 -21.46 3.90 16.42
CA GLU A 391 -22.27 3.81 17.66
C GLU A 391 -21.60 2.94 18.74
N ASN A 392 -20.86 1.92 18.29
CA ASN A 392 -20.18 0.92 19.12
C ASN A 392 -18.71 1.27 19.43
N ILE A 393 -18.20 2.41 18.95
CA ILE A 393 -16.82 2.87 19.15
C ILE A 393 -16.77 3.91 20.28
N LYS A 394 -15.77 3.84 21.17
CA LYS A 394 -15.58 4.82 22.25
C LYS A 394 -15.35 6.23 21.67
N ASP A 395 -15.87 7.25 22.34
CA ASP A 395 -15.66 8.65 21.94
C ASP A 395 -14.22 9.10 22.18
N GLN A 396 -13.57 8.52 23.19
CA GLN A 396 -12.15 8.67 23.47
C GLN A 396 -11.52 7.28 23.50
N ILE A 397 -10.54 7.07 22.62
CA ILE A 397 -9.81 5.81 22.50
C ILE A 397 -8.42 6.03 23.10
N GLU A 398 -8.00 5.12 23.96
CA GLU A 398 -6.66 5.10 24.51
C GLU A 398 -5.99 3.79 24.07
N PHE A 399 -4.77 3.91 23.54
CA PHE A 399 -3.98 2.78 23.11
C PHE A 399 -2.75 2.65 24.00
N GLU A 400 -2.58 1.49 24.64
CA GLU A 400 -1.32 1.15 25.30
C GLU A 400 -0.18 0.99 24.29
N LYS A 401 -0.51 0.48 23.11
CA LYS A 401 0.39 0.34 21.96
C LYS A 401 -0.29 0.91 20.73
N SER A 402 0.40 1.82 20.04
CA SER A 402 -0.09 2.44 18.83
C SER A 402 -0.60 1.38 17.84
N PRO A 403 -1.77 1.58 17.24
CA PRO A 403 -2.30 0.68 16.22
C PRO A 403 -1.34 0.63 15.02
N ARG A 404 -1.35 -0.49 14.31
CA ARG A 404 -0.47 -0.74 13.16
C ARG A 404 -1.26 -1.16 11.94
N VAL A 405 -0.67 -1.02 10.77
CA VAL A 405 -1.25 -1.45 9.48
C VAL A 405 -1.79 -2.88 9.51
N TYR A 406 -1.17 -3.79 10.26
CA TYR A 406 -1.61 -5.18 10.37
C TYR A 406 -2.93 -5.36 11.14
N ASP A 407 -3.34 -4.40 11.97
CA ASP A 407 -4.41 -4.59 12.96
C ASP A 407 -5.83 -4.46 12.37
N ILE A 408 -5.97 -3.89 11.16
CA ILE A 408 -7.28 -3.61 10.55
C ILE A 408 -8.00 -4.90 10.14
N ALA A 409 -7.34 -5.79 9.39
CA ALA A 409 -7.93 -7.05 8.96
C ALA A 409 -8.44 -7.92 10.13
N PRO A 410 -7.65 -8.25 11.17
CA PRO A 410 -8.13 -9.03 12.31
C PRO A 410 -9.22 -8.31 13.09
N THR A 411 -9.18 -6.98 13.19
CA THR A 411 -10.24 -6.19 13.84
C THR A 411 -11.57 -6.28 13.08
N ILE A 412 -11.54 -6.18 11.75
CA ILE A 412 -12.74 -6.32 10.91
C ILE A 412 -13.30 -7.75 10.98
N LEU A 413 -12.44 -8.77 10.93
CA LEU A 413 -12.87 -10.17 11.10
C LEU A 413 -13.53 -10.36 12.48
N HIS A 414 -12.96 -9.76 13.53
CA HIS A 414 -13.55 -9.76 14.86
C HIS A 414 -14.92 -9.09 14.88
N ILE A 415 -15.12 -7.95 14.21
CA ILE A 415 -16.43 -7.27 14.14
C ILE A 415 -17.50 -8.18 13.51
N PHE A 416 -17.16 -8.85 12.42
CA PHE A 416 -18.06 -9.83 11.79
C PHE A 416 -18.25 -11.12 12.61
N GLY A 417 -17.45 -11.33 13.67
CA GLY A 417 -17.48 -12.57 14.46
C GLY A 417 -16.91 -13.76 13.71
N LEU A 418 -16.02 -13.51 12.75
CA LEU A 418 -15.40 -14.54 11.93
C LEU A 418 -14.13 -15.06 12.61
N PRO A 419 -13.72 -16.31 12.31
CA PRO A 419 -12.41 -16.80 12.69
C PRO A 419 -11.29 -15.89 12.18
N ILE A 420 -10.22 -15.74 12.95
CA ILE A 420 -9.04 -14.96 12.60
C ILE A 420 -7.89 -15.94 12.41
N PRO A 421 -7.20 -15.97 11.26
CA PRO A 421 -5.98 -16.76 11.13
C PRO A 421 -4.97 -16.43 12.24
N ASN A 422 -4.49 -17.45 12.94
CA ASN A 422 -3.56 -17.32 14.06
C ASN A 422 -2.13 -16.93 13.64
N ASP A 423 -1.86 -16.91 12.34
CA ASP A 423 -0.62 -16.42 11.74
C ASP A 423 -0.71 -14.96 11.29
N MET A 424 -1.83 -14.26 11.54
CA MET A 424 -1.88 -12.81 11.39
C MET A 424 -0.93 -12.12 12.38
N ASP A 425 -0.18 -11.13 11.90
CA ASP A 425 0.72 -10.34 12.75
C ASP A 425 -0.04 -9.25 13.51
N GLY A 426 -1.18 -8.82 12.96
CA GLY A 426 -2.04 -7.82 13.58
C GLY A 426 -2.82 -8.36 14.77
N ARG A 427 -3.03 -7.50 15.76
CA ARG A 427 -3.93 -7.75 16.89
C ARG A 427 -5.32 -7.22 16.59
N VAL A 428 -6.31 -7.72 17.32
CA VAL A 428 -7.62 -7.07 17.36
C VAL A 428 -7.50 -5.82 18.23
N LEU A 429 -7.89 -4.66 17.70
CA LEU A 429 -7.95 -3.40 18.44
C LEU A 429 -9.18 -3.41 19.36
N MET A 430 -9.12 -4.17 20.45
CA MET A 430 -10.23 -4.32 21.39
C MET A 430 -10.57 -3.01 22.11
N GLU A 431 -9.57 -2.13 22.25
CA GLU A 431 -9.66 -0.86 22.99
C GLU A 431 -10.64 0.13 22.37
N ILE A 432 -10.97 -0.02 21.08
CA ILE A 432 -11.88 0.88 20.37
C ILE A 432 -13.34 0.67 20.77
N PHE A 433 -13.72 -0.50 21.30
CA PHE A 433 -15.12 -0.85 21.53
C PHE A 433 -15.62 -0.33 22.89
N LYS A 434 -16.85 0.18 22.92
CA LYS A 434 -17.54 0.50 24.19
C LYS A 434 -17.72 -0.77 25.04
N GLU A 435 -17.45 -0.68 26.35
CA GLU A 435 -17.33 -1.82 27.27
C GLU A 435 -18.60 -2.70 27.34
N ASP A 436 -19.78 -2.07 27.21
CA ASP A 436 -21.05 -2.77 27.37
C ASP A 436 -21.57 -3.49 26.12
N ASN A 437 -20.90 -3.36 24.97
CA ASN A 437 -21.38 -3.94 23.72
C ASN A 437 -20.86 -5.37 23.47
N GLN A 438 -21.52 -6.06 22.53
CA GLN A 438 -21.18 -7.45 22.18
C GLN A 438 -19.77 -7.62 21.60
N PHE A 439 -19.20 -6.58 20.99
CA PHE A 439 -17.90 -6.62 20.33
C PHE A 439 -16.77 -6.61 21.36
N ALA A 440 -16.91 -5.84 22.45
CA ALA A 440 -16.01 -5.86 23.59
C ALA A 440 -16.11 -7.17 24.40
N LYS A 441 -17.32 -7.69 24.59
CA LYS A 441 -17.59 -8.92 25.38
C LYS A 441 -17.19 -10.20 24.64
N ARG A 442 -17.26 -10.22 23.31
CA ARG A 442 -16.85 -11.38 22.50
C ARG A 442 -15.33 -11.49 22.51
N LYS A 443 -14.80 -12.68 22.83
CA LYS A 443 -13.37 -12.97 22.68
C LYS A 443 -13.03 -13.23 21.21
N PRO A 444 -11.94 -12.68 20.67
CA PRO A 444 -11.43 -13.04 19.35
C PRO A 444 -11.22 -14.56 19.22
N LYS A 445 -11.65 -15.13 18.10
CA LYS A 445 -11.53 -16.57 17.82
C LYS A 445 -10.45 -16.81 16.78
N TYR A 446 -9.31 -17.35 17.22
CA TYR A 446 -8.20 -17.68 16.34
C TYR A 446 -8.31 -19.10 15.77
N VAL A 447 -7.89 -19.30 14.52
CA VAL A 447 -7.86 -20.59 13.83
C VAL A 447 -6.58 -20.74 13.03
N ASP A 448 -6.16 -21.99 12.81
CA ASP A 448 -5.09 -22.28 11.86
C ASP A 448 -5.48 -21.90 10.41
N PRO A 449 -4.58 -21.36 9.58
CA PRO A 449 -4.87 -20.97 8.20
C PRO A 449 -5.49 -22.09 7.35
N SER A 450 -5.16 -23.36 7.62
CA SER A 450 -5.76 -24.52 6.93
C SER A 450 -7.28 -24.61 7.08
N TYR A 451 -7.89 -23.90 8.05
CA TYR A 451 -9.34 -23.73 8.16
C TYR A 451 -9.95 -23.23 6.84
N TYR A 452 -9.33 -22.22 6.21
CA TYR A 452 -9.84 -21.60 4.99
C TYR A 452 -9.60 -22.45 3.74
N GLU A 453 -8.55 -23.25 3.74
CA GLU A 453 -8.27 -24.22 2.68
C GLU A 453 -9.32 -25.34 2.67
N LYS A 454 -9.59 -25.93 3.85
CA LYS A 454 -10.60 -26.99 4.03
C LYS A 454 -11.99 -26.49 3.64
N LYS A 455 -12.40 -25.32 4.15
CA LYS A 455 -13.67 -24.70 3.81
C LYS A 455 -13.80 -24.46 2.30
N GLY A 456 -12.72 -24.03 1.65
CA GLY A 456 -12.70 -23.87 0.20
C GLY A 456 -12.82 -25.17 -0.59
N GLY A 457 -12.24 -26.26 -0.08
CA GLY A 457 -12.43 -27.61 -0.63
C GLY A 457 -13.89 -28.05 -0.58
N ASP A 458 -14.53 -27.89 0.58
CA ASP A 458 -15.93 -28.25 0.79
C ASP A 458 -16.89 -27.46 -0.11
N GLU A 459 -16.64 -26.16 -0.28
CA GLU A 459 -17.41 -25.30 -1.20
C GLU A 459 -17.28 -25.74 -2.66
N LYS A 460 -16.06 -26.06 -3.11
CA LYS A 460 -15.81 -26.56 -4.47
C LYS A 460 -16.54 -27.88 -4.69
N LEU A 461 -16.49 -28.80 -3.73
CA LEU A 461 -17.20 -30.07 -3.78
C LEU A 461 -18.72 -29.86 -3.86
N ARG A 462 -19.29 -29.01 -3.01
CA ARG A 462 -20.72 -28.66 -3.05
C ARG A 462 -21.13 -28.05 -4.40
N LYS A 463 -20.32 -27.16 -4.96
CA LYS A 463 -20.58 -26.55 -6.28
C LYS A 463 -20.51 -27.58 -7.41
N ALA A 464 -19.54 -28.49 -7.36
CA ALA A 464 -19.43 -29.60 -8.31
C ALA A 464 -20.66 -30.53 -8.24
N ILE A 465 -21.09 -30.92 -7.04
CA ILE A 465 -22.29 -31.74 -6.83
C ILE A 465 -23.54 -31.04 -7.38
N LYS A 466 -23.72 -29.74 -7.06
CA LYS A 466 -24.85 -28.95 -7.59
C LYS A 466 -24.86 -28.92 -9.12
N ASN A 467 -23.70 -28.74 -9.75
CA ASN A 467 -23.57 -28.73 -11.20
C ASN A 467 -23.84 -30.11 -11.83
N LEU A 468 -23.45 -31.21 -11.18
CA LEU A 468 -23.74 -32.56 -11.65
C LEU A 468 -25.24 -32.88 -11.55
N LYS A 469 -25.91 -32.47 -10.47
CA LYS A 469 -27.37 -32.56 -10.33
C LYS A 469 -28.12 -31.78 -11.42
N LEU A 470 -27.70 -30.53 -11.68
CA LEU A 470 -28.28 -29.70 -12.74
C LEU A 470 -28.08 -30.31 -14.15
N LYS A 471 -27.06 -31.14 -14.34
CA LYS A 471 -26.78 -31.85 -15.59
C LYS A 471 -27.36 -33.27 -15.63
N GLY A 472 -28.13 -33.69 -14.60
CA GLY A 472 -28.73 -35.03 -14.51
C GLY A 472 -27.71 -36.17 -14.45
N LYS A 473 -26.47 -35.90 -14.00
CA LYS A 473 -25.39 -36.90 -13.94
C LYS A 473 -25.32 -37.66 -12.62
N ILE A 474 -26.01 -37.16 -11.59
CA ILE A 474 -26.24 -37.76 -10.27
C ILE A 474 -27.56 -37.28 -9.71
#